data_AF-A0A972HEF5-F1
#
_entry.id   AF-A0A972HEF5-F1
#
_cell.length_a   1.000
_cell.length_b   1.000
_cell.length_c   1.000
_cell.angle_alpha   90.00
_cell.angle_beta   90.00
_cell.angle_gamma   90.00
#
_symmetry.space_group_name_H-M   'P 1'
#
loop_
_entity.id
_entity.type
_entity.pdbx_description
1 polymer ?
#
loop_
_entity_poly.entity_id
_entity_poly.type
_entity_poly.pdbx_seq_one_letter_code
_entity_poly.pdbx_strand_id
1 'polypeptide(L)'
;MDFAARVYFDFDSKDSWRLHQMFARAESEGSWIVLDWTAFTEQPPTTTASARTILSFYEWLHRADPKAAVRFVHMAMVLLHAEKAPAEDPDTLLIAAKAAGVEPGLCRQVVHDRRGELLLSQTMKEARSLGVTAVPSLYRAGAPLHVVTTPVVLEGNATDRLAVFESMLADDGLWSLSKPPATD
;
A
#
# COMPACT_ATOMS: atom_id res chain seq x y z
N MET A 1 -10.90 -16.47 7.97
CA MET A 1 -11.58 -15.41 7.19
C MET A 1 -10.78 -15.21 5.92
N ASP A 2 -11.44 -15.02 4.78
CA ASP A 2 -10.75 -14.74 3.51
C ASP A 2 -10.89 -13.25 3.18
N PHE A 3 -9.79 -12.60 2.82
CA PHE A 3 -9.77 -11.19 2.46
C PHE A 3 -8.84 -10.94 1.29
N ALA A 4 -9.32 -10.23 0.28
CA ALA A 4 -8.49 -9.82 -0.86
C ALA A 4 -8.73 -8.36 -1.24
N ALA A 5 -7.67 -7.58 -1.41
CA ALA A 5 -7.79 -6.19 -1.84
C ALA A 5 -6.51 -5.71 -2.51
N ARG A 6 -6.66 -4.73 -3.39
CA ARG A 6 -5.55 -3.85 -3.75
C ARG A 6 -5.38 -2.80 -2.67
N VAL A 7 -4.12 -2.56 -2.27
CA VAL A 7 -3.75 -1.54 -1.29
C VAL A 7 -2.92 -0.48 -1.99
N TYR A 8 -3.46 0.73 -2.09
CA TYR A 8 -2.70 1.91 -2.49
C TYR A 8 -1.96 2.46 -1.28
N PHE A 9 -0.64 2.60 -1.37
CA PHE A 9 0.18 2.93 -0.21
C PHE A 9 1.37 3.84 -0.55
N ASP A 10 1.87 4.52 0.48
CA ASP A 10 3.15 5.24 0.47
C ASP A 10 4.00 4.73 1.65
N PHE A 11 5.29 4.60 1.46
CA PHE A 11 6.23 4.18 2.50
C PHE A 11 6.39 5.21 3.62
N ASP A 12 6.15 6.50 3.39
CA ASP A 12 6.19 7.54 4.43
C ASP A 12 4.90 7.57 5.27
N SER A 13 3.82 6.92 4.82
CA SER A 13 2.52 6.96 5.48
C SER A 13 2.47 6.06 6.72
N LYS A 14 2.32 6.68 7.90
CA LYS A 14 2.11 5.97 9.18
C LYS A 14 0.84 5.11 9.16
N ASP A 15 -0.18 5.54 8.45
CA ASP A 15 -1.42 4.79 8.31
C ASP A 15 -1.21 3.56 7.42
N SER A 16 -0.42 3.67 6.35
CA SER A 16 -0.01 2.52 5.52
C SER A 16 0.78 1.51 6.34
N TRP A 17 1.70 1.98 7.20
CA TRP A 17 2.45 1.11 8.11
C TRP A 17 1.54 0.36 9.09
N ARG A 18 0.64 1.06 9.78
CA ARG A 18 -0.28 0.42 10.73
C ARG A 18 -1.22 -0.57 10.04
N LEU A 19 -1.68 -0.25 8.84
CA LEU A 19 -2.52 -1.13 8.05
C LEU A 19 -1.75 -2.41 7.67
N HIS A 20 -0.49 -2.28 7.24
CA HIS A 20 0.40 -3.41 7.01
C HIS A 20 0.58 -4.27 8.27
N GLN A 21 0.82 -3.67 9.44
CA GLN A 21 0.92 -4.41 10.70
C GLN A 21 -0.38 -5.14 11.08
N MET A 22 -1.53 -4.50 10.86
CA MET A 22 -2.83 -5.09 11.14
C MET A 22 -3.10 -6.31 10.25
N PHE A 23 -2.79 -6.23 8.94
CA PHE A 23 -2.92 -7.38 8.05
C PHE A 23 -2.01 -8.54 8.45
N ALA A 24 -0.73 -8.27 8.74
CA ALA A 24 0.18 -9.31 9.21
C ALA A 24 -0.31 -9.97 10.51
N ARG A 25 -0.91 -9.19 11.41
CA ARG A 25 -1.54 -9.71 12.62
C ARG A 25 -2.75 -10.59 12.31
N ALA A 26 -3.65 -10.15 11.43
CA ALA A 26 -4.81 -10.93 11.02
C ALA A 26 -4.43 -12.26 10.34
N GLU A 27 -3.35 -12.29 9.54
CA GLU A 27 -2.80 -13.54 9.01
C GLU A 27 -2.33 -14.48 10.14
N SER A 28 -1.60 -13.96 11.13
CA SER A 28 -1.17 -14.75 12.29
C SER A 28 -2.33 -15.26 13.17
N GLU A 29 -3.48 -14.59 13.11
CA GLU A 29 -4.73 -15.01 13.76
C GLU A 29 -5.51 -16.05 12.94
N GLY A 30 -5.02 -16.43 11.75
CA GLY A 30 -5.58 -17.48 10.91
C GLY A 30 -6.45 -16.97 9.74
N SER A 31 -6.40 -15.68 9.43
CA SER A 31 -7.02 -15.16 8.20
C SER A 31 -6.18 -15.49 6.97
N TRP A 32 -6.85 -15.81 5.86
CA TRP A 32 -6.24 -15.95 4.55
C TRP A 32 -6.32 -14.60 3.82
N ILE A 33 -5.18 -13.93 3.64
CA ILE A 33 -5.13 -12.57 3.10
C ILE A 33 -4.35 -12.56 1.78
N VAL A 34 -4.94 -11.93 0.75
CA VAL A 34 -4.32 -11.75 -0.57
C VAL A 34 -4.30 -10.26 -0.92
N LEU A 35 -3.13 -9.63 -0.80
CA LEU A 35 -2.98 -8.20 -1.03
C LEU A 35 -2.18 -7.91 -2.30
N ASP A 36 -2.72 -7.01 -3.13
CA ASP A 36 -2.02 -6.39 -4.26
C ASP A 36 -1.55 -5.00 -3.82
N TRP A 37 -0.28 -4.89 -3.41
CA TRP A 37 0.28 -3.60 -2.99
C TRP A 37 0.60 -2.75 -4.22
N THR A 38 0.11 -1.52 -4.27
CA THR A 38 0.28 -0.62 -5.42
C THR A 38 0.78 0.73 -4.93
N ALA A 39 1.93 1.19 -5.42
CA ALA A 39 2.49 2.45 -4.96
C ALA A 39 1.61 3.62 -5.39
N PHE A 40 1.43 4.56 -4.47
CA PHE A 40 0.76 5.81 -4.73
C PHE A 40 1.39 6.91 -3.89
N THR A 41 1.52 8.09 -4.47
CA THR A 41 1.89 9.30 -3.74
C THR A 41 0.80 10.34 -3.93
N GLU A 42 0.52 11.07 -2.85
CA GLU A 42 -0.22 12.31 -2.97
C GLU A 42 0.57 13.31 -3.85
N GLN A 43 -0.12 14.34 -4.36
CA GLN A 43 0.63 15.38 -5.09
C GLN A 43 1.56 16.12 -4.11
N PRO A 44 2.69 16.70 -4.60
CA PRO A 44 3.57 17.51 -3.77
C PRO A 44 2.76 18.50 -2.93
N PRO A 45 3.07 18.68 -1.63
CA PRO A 45 4.40 18.56 -1.04
C PRO A 45 4.62 17.36 -0.09
N THR A 46 3.72 16.38 -0.03
CA THR A 46 3.73 15.39 1.08
C THR A 46 4.75 14.26 0.94
N THR A 47 5.15 13.88 -0.28
CA THR A 47 6.14 12.81 -0.49
C THR A 47 7.54 13.37 -0.75
N THR A 48 8.53 12.92 0.01
CA THR A 48 9.94 13.30 -0.21
C THR A 48 10.48 12.71 -1.53
N ALA A 49 11.48 13.35 -2.14
CA ALA A 49 12.14 12.82 -3.34
C ALA A 49 12.75 11.42 -3.09
N SER A 50 13.17 11.16 -1.86
CA SER A 50 13.73 9.89 -1.41
C SER A 50 12.66 8.78 -1.32
N ALA A 51 11.51 9.05 -0.69
CA ALA A 51 10.39 8.12 -0.66
C ALA A 51 9.87 7.79 -2.08
N ARG A 52 9.85 8.79 -2.98
CA ARG A 52 9.54 8.57 -4.40
C ARG A 52 10.52 7.61 -5.08
N THR A 53 11.80 7.64 -4.71
CA THR A 53 12.81 6.72 -5.25
C THR A 53 12.54 5.28 -4.80
N ILE A 54 12.22 5.08 -3.52
CA ILE A 54 11.86 3.76 -2.96
C ILE A 54 10.59 3.22 -3.63
N LEU A 55 9.55 4.06 -3.80
CA LEU A 55 8.31 3.68 -4.49
C LEU A 55 8.53 3.37 -5.97
N SER A 56 9.40 4.13 -6.65
CA SER A 56 9.73 3.88 -8.05
C SER A 56 10.44 2.54 -8.20
N PHE A 57 11.42 2.25 -7.34
CA PHE A 57 12.09 0.95 -7.32
C PHE A 57 11.11 -0.19 -7.04
N TYR A 58 10.21 0.00 -6.07
CA TYR A 58 9.14 -0.94 -5.76
C TYR A 58 8.29 -1.25 -6.99
N GLU A 59 7.83 -0.26 -7.74
CA GLU A 59 6.97 -0.49 -8.92
C GLU A 59 7.70 -1.27 -10.02
N TRP A 60 8.99 -1.03 -10.21
CA TRP A 60 9.80 -1.89 -11.09
C TRP A 60 9.85 -3.33 -10.58
N LEU A 61 10.14 -3.53 -9.29
CA LEU A 61 10.25 -4.86 -8.69
C LEU A 61 8.91 -5.60 -8.71
N HIS A 62 7.80 -4.90 -8.46
CA HIS A 62 6.45 -5.45 -8.49
C HIS A 62 6.09 -6.00 -9.87
N ARG A 63 6.48 -5.31 -10.95
CA ARG A 63 6.29 -5.80 -12.32
C ARG A 63 7.21 -6.98 -12.67
N ALA A 64 8.43 -7.00 -12.14
CA ALA A 64 9.42 -8.03 -12.44
C ALA A 64 9.21 -9.33 -11.64
N ASP A 65 8.93 -9.21 -10.35
CA ASP A 65 8.70 -10.31 -9.40
C ASP A 65 7.76 -9.84 -8.26
N PRO A 66 6.45 -10.09 -8.39
CA PRO A 66 5.47 -9.70 -7.38
C PRO A 66 5.73 -10.32 -5.99
N LYS A 67 6.30 -11.53 -5.94
CA LYS A 67 6.59 -12.19 -4.66
C LYS A 67 7.78 -11.53 -3.95
N ALA A 68 8.79 -11.10 -4.70
CA ALA A 68 9.90 -10.30 -4.15
C ALA A 68 9.41 -8.93 -3.68
N ALA A 69 8.48 -8.31 -4.41
CA ALA A 69 7.92 -7.02 -4.05
C ALA A 69 7.21 -7.03 -2.69
N VAL A 70 6.51 -8.10 -2.32
CA VAL A 70 5.90 -8.23 -0.97
C VAL A 70 6.98 -8.24 0.13
N ARG A 71 8.08 -8.97 -0.06
CA ARG A 71 9.21 -8.97 0.89
C ARG A 71 9.86 -7.60 0.99
N PHE A 72 9.98 -6.91 -0.14
CA PHE A 72 10.48 -5.55 -0.20
C PHE A 72 9.60 -4.59 0.62
N VAL A 73 8.28 -4.64 0.43
CA VAL A 73 7.32 -3.78 1.16
C VAL A 73 7.50 -3.95 2.67
N HIS A 74 7.52 -5.20 3.14
CA HIS A 74 7.70 -5.50 4.55
C HIS A 74 8.99 -4.89 5.10
N MET A 75 10.13 -5.14 4.45
CA MET A 75 11.42 -4.65 4.93
C MET A 75 11.53 -3.12 4.87
N ALA A 76 11.09 -2.50 3.78
CA ALA A 76 11.11 -1.04 3.64
C ALA A 76 10.26 -0.35 4.72
N MET A 77 9.07 -0.89 5.02
CA MET A 77 8.22 -0.37 6.10
C MET A 77 8.87 -0.51 7.48
N VAL A 78 9.52 -1.64 7.77
CA VAL A 78 10.25 -1.86 9.03
C VAL A 78 11.40 -0.86 9.18
N LEU A 79 12.22 -0.70 8.14
CA LEU A 79 13.35 0.23 8.15
C LEU A 79 12.88 1.67 8.43
N LEU A 80 11.87 2.14 7.70
CA LEU A 80 11.43 3.53 7.78
C LEU A 80 10.66 3.85 9.07
N HIS A 81 9.79 2.95 9.55
CA HIS A 81 8.91 3.24 10.68
C HIS A 81 9.39 2.68 12.01
N ALA A 82 9.91 1.45 12.03
CA ALA A 82 10.34 0.80 13.26
C ALA A 82 11.79 1.16 13.60
N GLU A 83 12.69 1.06 12.62
CA GLU A 83 14.12 1.36 12.81
C GLU A 83 14.45 2.85 12.62
N LYS A 84 13.54 3.61 12.00
CA LYS A 84 13.70 5.04 11.70
C LYS A 84 14.94 5.31 10.83
N ALA A 85 15.24 4.39 9.93
CA ALA A 85 16.26 4.57 8.91
C ALA A 85 15.89 5.76 8.01
N PRO A 86 16.85 6.64 7.65
CA PRO A 86 16.57 7.77 6.76
C PRO A 86 16.19 7.27 5.36
N ALA A 87 15.11 7.82 4.78
CA ALA A 87 14.65 7.43 3.44
C ALA A 87 15.65 7.85 2.34
N GLU A 88 16.38 8.95 2.58
CA GLU A 88 17.42 9.49 1.71
C GLU A 88 18.72 8.70 1.74
N ASP A 89 18.91 7.82 2.73
CA ASP A 89 20.09 6.96 2.80
C ASP A 89 20.00 5.86 1.73
N PRO A 90 20.94 5.80 0.77
CA PRO A 90 20.95 4.74 -0.23
C PRO A 90 20.98 3.32 0.37
N ASP A 91 21.55 3.16 1.57
CA ASP A 91 21.63 1.86 2.23
C ASP A 91 20.25 1.37 2.69
N THR A 92 19.31 2.26 3.03
CA THR A 92 17.92 1.90 3.36
C THR A 92 17.27 1.14 2.20
N LEU A 93 17.39 1.67 0.98
CA LEU A 93 16.86 1.02 -0.21
C LEU A 93 17.59 -0.31 -0.49
N LEU A 94 18.92 -0.32 -0.36
CA LEU A 94 19.72 -1.52 -0.62
C LEU A 94 19.41 -2.66 0.35
N ILE A 95 19.18 -2.36 1.63
CA ILE A 95 18.80 -3.36 2.64
C ILE A 95 17.41 -3.95 2.30
N ALA A 96 16.44 -3.10 1.96
CA ALA A 96 15.11 -3.55 1.53
C ALA A 96 15.17 -4.40 0.25
N ALA A 97 15.94 -3.97 -0.75
CA ALA A 97 16.16 -4.70 -1.99
C ALA A 97 16.83 -6.06 -1.75
N LYS A 98 17.84 -6.10 -0.87
CA LYS A 98 18.52 -7.35 -0.49
C LYS A 98 17.59 -8.32 0.22
N ALA A 99 16.71 -7.85 1.12
CA ALA A 99 15.70 -8.68 1.77
C ALA A 99 14.69 -9.27 0.76
N ALA A 100 14.46 -8.58 -0.35
CA ALA A 100 13.66 -9.08 -1.46
C ALA A 100 14.39 -10.08 -2.37
N GLY A 101 15.71 -10.26 -2.19
CA GLY A 101 16.55 -11.10 -3.02
C GLY A 101 17.12 -10.38 -4.26
N VAL A 102 17.10 -9.05 -4.28
CA VAL A 102 17.68 -8.26 -5.37
C VAL A 102 19.14 -7.97 -5.07
N GLU A 103 20.01 -8.31 -6.03
CA GLU A 103 21.43 -8.02 -5.94
C GLU A 103 21.70 -6.50 -5.90
N PRO A 104 22.63 -6.00 -5.04
CA PRO A 104 22.91 -4.57 -4.90
C PRO A 104 23.28 -3.87 -6.22
N GLY A 105 24.01 -4.55 -7.11
CA GLY A 105 24.38 -4.01 -8.43
C GLY A 105 23.15 -3.75 -9.31
N LEU A 106 22.19 -4.68 -9.32
CA LEU A 106 20.94 -4.53 -10.06
C LEU A 106 20.07 -3.42 -9.45
N CYS A 107 20.00 -3.33 -8.11
CA CYS A 107 19.28 -2.26 -7.43
C CYS A 107 19.79 -0.87 -7.88
N ARG A 108 21.11 -0.66 -7.84
CA ARG A 108 21.72 0.61 -8.26
C ARG A 108 21.45 0.93 -9.73
N GLN A 109 21.53 -0.09 -10.60
CA GLN A 109 21.24 0.07 -12.03
C GLN A 109 19.78 0.50 -12.28
N VAL A 110 18.81 -0.14 -11.62
CA VAL A 110 17.39 0.19 -11.79
C VAL A 110 17.09 1.63 -11.36
N VAL A 111 17.65 2.06 -10.23
CA VAL A 111 17.52 3.43 -9.73
C VAL A 111 18.12 4.42 -10.73
N HIS A 112 19.34 4.15 -11.20
CA HIS A 112 20.02 5.01 -12.17
C HIS A 112 19.27 5.13 -13.50
N ASP A 113 18.74 4.02 -14.02
CA ASP A 113 18.03 3.97 -15.30
C ASP A 113 16.60 4.55 -15.22
N ARG A 114 16.14 4.95 -14.03
CA ARG A 114 14.80 5.53 -13.78
C ARG A 114 13.63 4.71 -14.32
N ARG A 115 13.82 3.40 -14.51
CA ARG A 115 12.78 2.50 -15.05
C ARG A 115 11.53 2.48 -14.18
N GLY A 116 11.74 2.58 -12.88
CA GLY A 116 10.67 2.67 -11.88
C GLY A 116 9.84 3.95 -11.94
N GLU A 117 10.42 5.09 -12.33
CA GLU A 117 9.73 6.39 -12.28
C GLU A 117 8.58 6.47 -13.28
N LEU A 118 8.78 5.90 -14.48
CA LEU A 118 7.76 5.83 -15.51
C LEU A 118 6.60 4.92 -15.10
N LEU A 119 6.94 3.75 -14.53
CA LEU A 119 5.95 2.80 -14.01
C LEU A 119 5.13 3.44 -12.88
N LEU A 120 5.79 4.05 -11.89
CA LEU A 120 5.12 4.76 -10.81
C LEU A 120 4.17 5.85 -11.34
N SER A 121 4.59 6.61 -12.35
CA SER A 121 3.76 7.66 -12.94
C SER A 121 2.53 7.11 -13.65
N GLN A 122 2.66 5.96 -14.34
CA GLN A 122 1.53 5.25 -14.95
C GLN A 122 0.58 4.70 -13.88
N THR A 123 1.11 3.99 -12.89
CA THR A 123 0.37 3.42 -11.76
C THR A 123 -0.44 4.50 -11.03
N MET A 124 0.17 5.66 -10.73
CA MET A 124 -0.55 6.77 -10.10
C MET A 124 -1.65 7.37 -10.99
N LYS A 125 -1.45 7.44 -12.31
CA LYS A 125 -2.48 7.94 -13.23
C LYS A 125 -3.68 7.00 -13.25
N GLU A 126 -3.44 5.70 -13.29
CA GLU A 126 -4.47 4.66 -13.21
C GLU A 126 -5.21 4.73 -11.87
N ALA A 127 -4.49 4.80 -10.75
CA ALA A 127 -5.07 4.94 -9.41
C ALA A 127 -5.99 6.17 -9.30
N ARG A 128 -5.56 7.33 -9.81
CA ARG A 128 -6.37 8.56 -9.83
C ARG A 128 -7.62 8.41 -10.69
N SER A 129 -7.55 7.69 -11.81
CA SER A 129 -8.73 7.41 -12.64
C SER A 129 -9.76 6.52 -11.94
N LEU A 130 -9.32 5.72 -10.96
CA LEU A 130 -10.18 4.93 -10.09
C LEU A 130 -10.71 5.73 -8.88
N GLY A 131 -10.34 7.01 -8.73
CA GLY A 131 -10.78 7.86 -7.62
C GLY A 131 -9.89 7.79 -6.37
N VAL A 132 -8.70 7.18 -6.46
CA VAL A 132 -7.74 7.20 -5.33
C VAL A 132 -7.16 8.60 -5.19
N THR A 133 -7.37 9.19 -4.02
CA THR A 133 -6.92 10.56 -3.70
C THR A 133 -5.93 10.63 -2.54
N ALA A 134 -5.89 9.60 -1.68
CA ALA A 134 -5.07 9.55 -0.48
C ALA A 134 -4.63 8.12 -0.14
N VAL A 135 -3.65 7.98 0.77
CA VAL A 135 -3.09 6.70 1.20
C VAL A 135 -3.14 6.51 2.73
N PRO A 136 -3.32 5.27 3.21
CA PRO A 136 -3.64 4.08 2.44
C PRO A 136 -5.09 4.13 1.92
N SER A 137 -5.32 3.48 0.78
CA SER A 137 -6.67 3.21 0.28
C SER A 137 -6.80 1.76 -0.15
N LEU A 138 -7.94 1.16 0.13
CA LEU A 138 -8.28 -0.20 -0.27
C LEU A 138 -9.21 -0.18 -1.48
N TYR A 139 -9.00 -1.10 -2.41
CA TYR A 139 -9.81 -1.22 -3.61
C TYR A 139 -10.08 -2.68 -3.95
N ARG A 140 -11.32 -2.97 -4.33
CA ARG A 140 -11.75 -4.27 -4.86
C ARG A 140 -12.67 -4.09 -6.07
N ALA A 141 -13.69 -3.26 -5.91
CA ALA A 141 -14.61 -2.81 -6.95
C ALA A 141 -15.18 -1.43 -6.53
N GLY A 142 -15.76 -0.70 -7.48
CA GLY A 142 -16.44 0.56 -7.16
C GLY A 142 -15.50 1.68 -6.70
N ALA A 143 -15.89 2.39 -5.65
CA ALA A 143 -15.11 3.50 -5.09
C ALA A 143 -14.01 3.00 -4.12
N PRO A 144 -12.78 3.57 -4.16
CA PRO A 144 -11.75 3.24 -3.19
C PRO A 144 -12.12 3.66 -1.76
N LEU A 145 -11.86 2.78 -0.80
CA LEU A 145 -12.00 3.06 0.62
C LEU A 145 -10.71 3.68 1.15
N HIS A 146 -10.71 4.98 1.42
CA HIS A 146 -9.60 5.62 2.13
C HIS A 146 -9.63 5.25 3.62
N VAL A 147 -8.49 4.84 4.17
CA VAL A 147 -8.36 4.37 5.55
C VAL A 147 -7.49 5.33 6.35
N VAL A 148 -8.08 5.94 7.37
CA VAL A 148 -7.38 6.71 8.39
C VAL A 148 -7.26 5.87 9.64
N THR A 149 -6.05 5.74 10.19
CA THR A 149 -5.83 4.87 11.35
C THR A 149 -5.44 5.64 12.60
N THR A 150 -5.85 5.12 13.76
CA THR A 150 -5.30 5.50 15.06
C THR A 150 -4.43 4.36 15.58
N PRO A 151 -3.52 4.58 16.55
CA PRO A 151 -2.71 3.49 17.13
C PRO A 151 -3.54 2.32 17.68
N VAL A 152 -4.77 2.59 18.12
CA VAL A 152 -5.71 1.58 18.63
C VAL A 152 -6.06 0.52 17.58
N VAL A 153 -5.88 0.79 16.28
CA VAL A 153 -6.07 -0.20 15.20
C VAL A 153 -5.18 -1.44 15.34
N LEU A 154 -4.16 -1.39 16.21
CA LEU A 154 -3.28 -2.51 16.51
C LEU A 154 -3.66 -3.27 17.79
N GLU A 155 -4.63 -2.81 18.58
CA GLU A 155 -5.01 -3.40 19.87
C GLU A 155 -6.22 -4.33 19.75
N GLY A 156 -6.24 -5.54 20.30
CA GLY A 156 -7.38 -6.46 20.15
C GLY A 156 -7.36 -7.26 18.84
N ASN A 157 -8.48 -7.91 18.49
CA ASN A 157 -8.55 -8.90 17.41
C ASN A 157 -8.48 -8.23 16.02
N ALA A 158 -7.46 -8.57 15.22
CA ALA A 158 -7.27 -8.01 13.89
C ALA A 158 -8.22 -8.62 12.86
N THR A 159 -8.58 -9.89 13.01
CA THR A 159 -9.56 -10.57 12.15
C THR A 159 -10.94 -9.92 12.23
N ASP A 160 -11.38 -9.50 13.42
CA ASP A 160 -12.65 -8.77 13.59
C ASP A 160 -12.64 -7.41 12.89
N ARG A 161 -11.49 -6.72 12.87
CA ARG A 161 -11.33 -5.47 12.11
C ARG A 161 -11.33 -5.69 10.62
N LEU A 162 -10.70 -6.79 10.18
CA LEU A 162 -10.68 -7.17 8.77
C LEU A 162 -12.12 -7.38 8.26
N ALA A 163 -13.00 -7.97 9.07
CA ALA A 163 -14.41 -8.13 8.72
C ALA A 163 -15.14 -6.80 8.45
N VAL A 164 -14.75 -5.71 9.13
CA VAL A 164 -15.28 -4.37 8.85
C VAL A 164 -14.86 -3.91 7.45
N PHE A 165 -13.58 -4.06 7.10
CA PHE A 165 -13.10 -3.71 5.76
C PHE A 165 -13.72 -4.58 4.68
N GLU A 166 -13.91 -5.86 4.94
CA GLU A 166 -14.60 -6.77 4.02
C GLU A 166 -16.02 -6.29 3.73
N SER A 167 -16.78 -5.93 4.77
CA SER A 167 -18.13 -5.40 4.61
C SER A 167 -18.16 -4.08 3.83
N MET A 168 -17.19 -3.20 4.03
CA MET A 168 -17.11 -1.92 3.32
C MET A 168 -16.71 -2.10 1.85
N LEU A 169 -15.80 -3.03 1.54
CA LEU A 169 -15.36 -3.30 0.18
C LEU A 169 -16.34 -4.17 -0.62
N ALA A 170 -17.26 -4.85 0.06
CA ALA A 170 -18.37 -5.57 -0.57
C ALA A 170 -19.47 -4.62 -1.07
N ASP A 171 -19.58 -3.43 -0.46
CA ASP A 171 -20.41 -2.35 -0.98
C ASP A 171 -19.65 -1.65 -2.12
N ASP A 172 -20.14 -1.80 -3.35
CA ASP A 172 -19.53 -1.19 -4.53
C ASP A 172 -19.78 0.33 -4.60
N GLY A 173 -20.58 0.89 -3.68
CA GLY A 173 -20.95 2.30 -3.65
C GLY A 173 -21.70 2.75 -4.91
N LEU A 174 -22.17 1.81 -5.75
CA LEU A 174 -22.85 2.10 -7.02
C LEU A 174 -24.32 2.43 -6.80
N TRP A 175 -24.90 2.00 -5.68
CA TRP A 175 -26.34 2.06 -5.46
C TRP A 175 -26.68 3.00 -4.31
N SER A 176 -27.52 4.00 -4.60
CA SER A 176 -28.27 4.74 -3.59
C SER A 176 -29.74 4.39 -3.74
N LEU A 177 -30.26 3.56 -2.83
CA LEU A 177 -31.65 3.15 -2.80
C LEU A 177 -32.42 4.11 -1.89
N SER A 178 -33.36 4.88 -2.47
CA SER A 178 -34.26 5.73 -1.71
C SER A 178 -35.72 5.39 -2.03
N LYS A 179 -36.60 5.49 -1.03
CA LYS A 179 -38.04 5.41 -1.26
C LYS A 179 -38.51 6.73 -1.87
N PRO A 180 -39.44 6.71 -2.83
CA PRO A 180 -40.10 7.93 -3.28
C PRO A 180 -40.75 8.63 -2.08
N PRO A 181 -40.82 9.98 -2.08
CA PRO A 181 -41.63 10.69 -1.11
C PRO A 181 -43.09 10.21 -1.21
N ALA A 182 -43.77 10.08 -0.08
CA ALA A 182 -45.19 9.79 -0.08
C ALA A 182 -45.92 10.93 -0.81
N THR A 183 -46.63 10.62 -1.88
CA THR A 183 -47.61 11.54 -2.48
C THR A 183 -48.91 11.40 -1.69
N ASP A 184 -49.33 12.50 -1.06
CA ASP A 184 -50.67 12.66 -0.47
C ASP A 184 -51.77 12.58 -1.54
#